data_AF-A0AAJ1SPZ9-F1
#
_entry.id   AF-A0AAJ1SPZ9-F1
#
_cell.length_a   1.000
_cell.length_b   1.000
_cell.length_c   1.000
_cell.angle_alpha   90.00
_cell.angle_beta   90.00
_cell.angle_gamma   90.00
#
_symmetry.space_group_name_H-M   'P 1'
#
loop_
_entity.id
_entity.type
_entity.pdbx_description
1 polymer ?
#
loop_
_entity_poly.entity_id
_entity_poly.type
_entity_poly.pdbx_seq_one_letter_code
_entity_poly.pdbx_strand_id
1 'polypeptide(L)' 'MPTCTHCGSEFDVDEARAAVSDEYDGDIDYDEEMEGEVCGDCSISKFDSDINVGRAIMMMNGDEDYDEDHVETYL' A
#
# COMPACT_ATOMS: atom_id res chain seq x y z
N MET A 1 -4.18 18.35 -13.92
CA MET A 1 -3.54 18.01 -12.64
C MET A 1 -4.57 18.18 -11.54
N PRO A 2 -5.14 17.08 -11.03
CA PRO A 2 -5.94 17.11 -9.82
C PRO A 2 -5.09 17.49 -8.60
N THR A 3 -5.79 17.76 -7.50
CA THR A 3 -5.18 18.01 -6.18
C THR A 3 -5.45 16.81 -5.29
N CYS A 4 -4.39 16.28 -4.67
CA CYS A 4 -4.50 15.13 -3.77
C CYS A 4 -5.37 15.48 -2.58
N THR A 5 -6.42 14.69 -2.33
CA THR A 5 -7.35 14.92 -1.21
C THR A 5 -6.71 14.72 0.16
N HIS A 6 -5.58 14.01 0.22
CA HIS A 6 -4.88 13.68 1.48
C HIS A 6 -3.80 14.70 1.87
N CYS A 7 -2.96 15.12 0.93
CA CYS A 7 -1.84 16.03 1.21
C CYS A 7 -2.00 17.43 0.58
N GLY A 8 -2.99 17.63 -0.30
CA GLY A 8 -3.27 18.91 -0.94
C GLY A 8 -2.30 19.31 -2.05
N SER A 9 -1.37 18.44 -2.46
CA SER A 9 -0.46 18.74 -3.57
C SER A 9 -1.13 18.53 -4.93
N GLU A 10 -0.78 19.35 -5.90
CA GLU A 10 -1.09 19.06 -7.30
C GLU A 10 -0.25 17.89 -7.78
N PHE A 11 -0.86 16.97 -8.54
CA PHE A 11 -0.17 15.80 -9.06
C PHE A 11 -0.72 15.40 -10.42
N ASP A 12 -0.01 14.49 -11.08
CA ASP A 12 -0.45 13.88 -12.33
C ASP A 12 -0.96 12.45 -12.07
N VAL A 13 -2.13 12.13 -12.62
CA VAL A 13 -2.80 10.84 -12.39
C VAL A 13 -2.05 9.72 -13.09
N ASP A 14 -1.49 9.97 -14.28
CA ASP A 14 -0.75 8.96 -15.02
C ASP A 14 0.58 8.66 -14.32
N GLU A 15 1.22 9.68 -13.73
CA GLU A 15 2.41 9.51 -12.89
C GLU A 15 2.09 8.73 -11.59
N ALA A 16 0.97 9.05 -10.93
CA ALA A 16 0.52 8.31 -9.75
C ALA A 16 0.21 6.84 -10.06
N ARG A 17 -0.49 6.57 -11.17
CA ARG A 17 -0.78 5.21 -11.65
C ARG A 17 0.50 4.45 -11.96
N ALA A 18 1.46 5.09 -12.63
CA ALA A 18 2.75 4.47 -12.93
C ALA A 18 3.54 4.16 -11.65
N ALA A 19 3.56 5.07 -10.67
CA ALA A 19 4.24 4.84 -9.39
C ALA A 19 3.65 3.65 -8.62
N VAL A 20 2.31 3.55 -8.54
CA VAL A 20 1.65 2.41 -7.89
C VAL A 20 1.89 1.12 -8.66
N SER A 21 1.82 1.15 -9.99
CA SER A 21 2.11 -0.01 -10.82
C SER A 21 3.56 -0.48 -10.70
N ASP A 22 4.51 0.43 -10.50
CA ASP A 22 5.93 0.10 -10.32
C ASP A 22 6.19 -0.50 -8.93
N GLU A 23 5.57 0.05 -7.88
CA GLU A 23 5.73 -0.42 -6.50
C GLU A 23 5.13 -1.83 -6.28
N TYR A 24 3.99 -2.11 -6.91
CA TYR A 24 3.25 -3.37 -6.71
C TYR A 24 3.27 -4.29 -7.94
N ASP A 25 4.20 -4.10 -8.89
CA ASP A 25 4.31 -4.91 -10.11
C ASP A 25 3.00 -5.03 -10.93
N GLY A 26 2.12 -4.03 -10.82
CA GLY A 26 0.81 -4.01 -11.47
C GLY A 26 -0.29 -4.83 -10.78
N ASP A 27 -0.04 -5.36 -9.58
CA ASP A 27 -1.04 -6.12 -8.81
C ASP A 27 -2.17 -5.24 -8.25
N ILE A 28 -1.92 -3.94 -8.10
CA ILE A 28 -2.90 -2.97 -7.60
C ILE A 28 -3.39 -2.08 -8.75
N ASP A 29 -4.70 -2.09 -9.00
CA ASP A 29 -5.34 -1.15 -9.92
C ASP A 29 -5.62 0.17 -9.19
N TYR A 30 -4.76 1.16 -9.45
CA TYR A 30 -4.87 2.50 -8.88
C TYR A 30 -6.22 3.18 -9.21
N ASP A 31 -6.79 2.97 -10.41
CA ASP A 31 -8.04 3.63 -10.77
C ASP A 31 -9.23 3.04 -10.02
N GLU A 32 -9.21 1.72 -9.79
CA GLU A 32 -10.24 1.01 -9.05
C GLU A 32 -10.22 1.40 -7.57
N GLU A 33 -9.03 1.50 -6.97
CA GLU A 33 -8.89 1.70 -5.53
C GLU A 33 -8.89 3.17 -5.09
N MET A 34 -8.44 4.09 -5.96
CA MET A 34 -8.24 5.51 -5.59
C MET A 34 -9.01 6.51 -6.45
N GLU A 35 -9.66 6.07 -7.53
CA GLU A 35 -10.46 6.92 -8.43
C GLU A 35 -9.74 8.18 -8.95
N GLY A 36 -8.41 8.20 -8.92
CA GLY A 36 -7.60 9.36 -9.32
C GLY A 36 -7.61 10.55 -8.35
N GLU A 37 -8.05 10.37 -7.10
CA GLU A 37 -8.18 11.46 -6.12
C GLU A 37 -6.93 11.69 -5.23
N VAL A 38 -6.02 10.71 -5.18
CA VAL A 38 -4.90 10.67 -4.23
C VAL A 38 -3.59 10.48 -4.99
N CYS A 39 -2.54 11.26 -4.67
CA CYS A 39 -1.25 11.10 -5.35
C CYS A 39 -0.58 9.74 -5.07
N GLY A 40 0.35 9.34 -5.93
CA GLY A 40 1.07 8.06 -5.87
C GLY A 40 1.61 7.73 -4.47
N ASP A 41 2.35 8.65 -3.85
CA ASP A 41 2.92 8.44 -2.51
C ASP A 41 1.86 8.19 -1.42
N CYS A 42 0.79 8.98 -1.44
CA CYS A 42 -0.30 8.84 -0.47
C CYS A 42 -1.09 7.56 -0.73
N SER A 43 -1.17 7.12 -1.99
CA SER A 43 -1.79 5.83 -2.32
C SER A 43 -0.97 4.64 -1.88
N ILE A 44 0.33 4.63 -2.16
CA ILE A 44 1.26 3.58 -1.73
C ILE A 44 1.25 3.45 -0.20
N SER A 45 1.36 4.57 0.51
CA SER A 45 1.30 4.55 1.98
C SER A 45 0.00 3.96 2.53
N LYS A 46 -1.13 4.12 1.83
CA LYS A 46 -2.41 3.54 2.22
C LYS A 46 -2.42 2.03 1.95
N PHE A 47 -2.01 1.61 0.76
CA PHE A 47 -1.93 0.21 0.38
C PHE A 47 -0.99 -0.58 1.29
N ASP A 48 0.18 -0.04 1.62
CA ASP A 48 1.09 -0.66 2.59
C ASP A 48 0.45 -0.84 3.95
N SER A 49 -0.29 0.16 4.43
CA SER A 49 -1.03 0.05 5.69
C SER A 49 -2.07 -1.06 5.61
N ASP A 50 -2.86 -1.12 4.54
CA ASP A 50 -3.92 -2.12 4.37
C ASP A 50 -3.36 -3.55 4.23
N ILE A 51 -2.27 -3.73 3.49
CA ILE A 51 -1.54 -5.00 3.36
C ILE A 51 -1.02 -5.46 4.73
N ASN A 52 -0.41 -4.54 5.50
CA ASN A 52 0.09 -4.86 6.84
C ASN A 52 -1.03 -5.19 7.83
N VAL A 53 -2.18 -4.52 7.74
CA VAL A 53 -3.37 -4.86 8.54
C VAL A 53 -3.87 -6.25 8.17
N GLY A 54 -3.93 -6.58 6.87
CA GLY A 54 -4.27 -7.92 6.39
C GLY A 54 -3.35 -9.00 6.97
N ARG A 55 -2.03 -8.79 6.89
CA ARG A 55 -1.02 -9.69 7.51
C ARG A 55 -1.20 -9.82 9.01
N ALA A 56 -1.42 -8.71 9.72
CA ALA A 56 -1.67 -8.74 11.16
C ALA A 56 -2.91 -9.58 11.53
N ILE A 57 -3.96 -9.53 10.70
CA ILE A 57 -5.16 -10.37 10.88
C ILE A 57 -4.84 -11.85 10.61
N MET A 58 -4.08 -12.16 9.57
CA MET A 58 -3.68 -13.54 9.25
C MET A 58 -2.80 -14.14 10.36
N MET A 59 -1.88 -13.35 10.93
CA MET A 59 -1.07 -13.74 12.09
C MET A 59 -1.92 -13.99 13.35
N MET A 60 -2.94 -13.17 13.60
CA MET A 60 -3.87 -13.36 14.73
C MET A 60 -4.76 -14.59 14.57
N ASN A 61 -5.14 -14.93 13.34
CA ASN A 61 -5.98 -16.10 13.03
C ASN A 61 -5.17 -17.41 12.95
N GLY A 62 -3.84 -17.33 12.94
CA GLY A 62 -2.95 -18.49 12.83
C GLY A 62 -2.83 -19.04 11.40
N ASP A 63 -3.19 -18.25 10.39
CA ASP A 63 -3.05 -18.58 8.97
C ASP A 63 -1.69 -18.16 8.40
N GLU A 64 -1.00 -17.24 9.06
CA GLU A 64 0.37 -16.83 8.77
C GLU A 64 1.20 -17.07 10.03
N ASP A 65 2.14 -18.02 9.96
CA ASP A 65 3.05 -18.30 11.08
C ASP A 65 3.90 -17.05 11.33
N TYR A 66 3.84 -16.53 12.56
CA TYR A 66 4.84 -15.60 13.05
C TYR A 66 6.20 -16.29 12.87
N ASP A 67 7.14 -15.67 12.16
CA ASP A 67 8.46 -16.27 11.88
C ASP A 67 9.25 -16.43 13.19
N GLU A 68 8.99 -17.52 13.90
CA GLU A 68 9.51 -17.86 15.23
C GLU A 68 11.04 -17.92 15.20
N ASP A 69 11.62 -18.26 14.04
CA ASP A 69 13.06 -18.30 13.77
C ASP A 69 13.74 -16.92 13.93
N HIS A 70 13.04 -15.82 13.63
CA HIS A 70 13.58 -14.47 13.84
C HIS A 70 13.63 -14.10 15.33
N VAL A 71 12.70 -14.60 16.13
CA VAL A 71 12.61 -14.28 17.57
C VAL A 71 13.66 -15.06 18.37
N GLU A 72 13.88 -16.34 18.08
CA GLU A 72 14.89 -17.15 18.77
C GLU A 72 16.33 -16.72 18.47
N THR A 73 16.59 -16.12 17.31
CA THR A 73 17.95 -15.68 16.93
C THR A 73 18.37 -14.39 17.63
N TYR A 74 17.42 -13.55 18.05
CA TYR A 74 17.68 -12.20 18.58
C TYR A 74 17.22 -11.95 20.03
N LEU A 75 16.76 -12.98 20.74
CA LEU A 75 16.53 -12.99 22.20
C LEU A 75 17.62 -13.77 22.94
#